data_AF-A0ABD1BCY3-F1
#
_entry.id   AF-A0ABD1BCY3-F1
#
_cell.length_a   1.000
_cell.length_b   1.000
_cell.length_c   1.000
_cell.angle_alpha   90.00
_cell.angle_beta   90.00
_cell.angle_gamma   90.00
#
_symmetry.space_group_name_H-M   'P 1'
#
loop_
_entity.id
_entity.type
_entity.pdbx_description
1 polymer ?
#
loop_
_entity_poly.entity_id
_entity_poly.type
_entity_poly.pdbx_seq_one_letter_code
_entity_poly.pdbx_strand_id
1 'polypeptide(L)'
;MFPIQRRNYRDGINNLLVLLIGGIPISMPTVMSLMMNIGSWRLFQQGAIAKRMTTIEELASMDVLITDKTGTITLNKLSVDKTVPEKPQESLLPLFDPPKHDGENTIRRALNLGVNVKMTTGDELAIAKETGLKLGMGTKIYSSTSLLGQNKDESIARFHVDELIEEADGFADVLPEHKNEIVKKLQERKHICGMTSNGVNDVIALKKADIGIAFSDATEAERVASDIILIEPGLNVIINAVQTSRATLQQMKSYAIYVVSIPIRVVFGFMLIALIWKFDISPLMVLMIVILNDGTMTISKDKVKPSPKPDSWKFKEIFATGVVLGGYMALVTIVFFWTAYRTDFFPRMFNVRDLRGNEHEMMSALYLQVSIMSQALIFVTRSRRWSSFIDERPQLVLNFLIVQMIATIIAGYASWDVARMEGIGLGWAGVIWLYNIILYFPLDILKFAIRYLLTGKAWHKLIDNKLWHSRRNNNDDDELLVKLC
;
A
#
# COMPACT_ATOMS: atom_id res chain seq x y z
N MET A 1 41.26 -18.40 8.73
CA MET A 1 41.20 -19.06 7.40
C MET A 1 39.82 -19.69 7.29
N PHE A 2 38.99 -19.32 6.30
CA PHE A 2 37.69 -20.02 6.13
C PHE A 2 37.96 -21.46 5.68
N PRO A 3 37.44 -22.49 6.40
CA PRO A 3 37.99 -23.85 6.33
C PRO A 3 37.79 -24.57 4.99
N ILE A 4 36.87 -24.12 4.13
CA ILE A 4 36.48 -24.85 2.91
C ILE A 4 37.17 -24.32 1.63
N GLN A 5 37.54 -23.04 1.56
CA GLN A 5 38.07 -22.41 0.32
C GLN A 5 39.47 -21.79 0.42
N ARG A 6 40.16 -21.89 1.58
CA ARG A 6 41.51 -21.32 1.81
C ARG A 6 41.64 -19.84 1.39
N ARG A 7 40.60 -19.02 1.59
CA ARG A 7 40.64 -17.57 1.31
C ARG A 7 41.37 -16.79 2.40
N ASN A 8 41.99 -15.69 1.99
CA ASN A 8 42.60 -14.72 2.90
C ASN A 8 41.56 -14.13 3.84
N TYR A 9 41.93 -13.97 5.12
CA TYR A 9 41.02 -13.48 6.15
C TYR A 9 40.59 -12.02 5.90
N ARG A 10 41.51 -11.17 5.41
CA ARG A 10 41.23 -9.76 5.11
C ARG A 10 40.21 -9.59 3.97
N ASP A 11 40.33 -10.39 2.92
CA ASP A 11 39.39 -10.34 1.78
C ASP A 11 38.00 -10.87 2.17
N GLY A 12 37.93 -11.84 3.08
CA GLY A 12 36.68 -12.29 3.69
C GLY A 12 35.97 -11.17 4.48
N ILE A 13 36.72 -10.31 5.18
CA ILE A 13 36.14 -9.17 5.91
C ILE A 13 35.55 -8.15 4.93
N ASN A 14 36.22 -7.85 3.82
CA ASN A 14 35.70 -6.90 2.82
C ASN A 14 34.36 -7.38 2.23
N ASN A 15 34.26 -8.66 1.91
CA ASN A 15 33.01 -9.26 1.42
C ASN A 15 31.89 -9.17 2.48
N LEU A 16 32.20 -9.40 3.76
CA LEU A 16 31.23 -9.24 4.84
C LEU A 16 30.80 -7.78 5.01
N LEU A 17 31.73 -6.84 4.86
CA LEU A 17 31.47 -5.40 4.96
C LEU A 17 30.58 -4.91 3.80
N VAL A 18 30.79 -5.42 2.59
CA VAL A 18 29.90 -5.20 1.44
C VAL A 18 28.46 -5.64 1.74
N LEU A 19 28.31 -6.84 2.32
CA LEU A 19 26.99 -7.36 2.68
C LEU A 19 26.31 -6.53 3.77
N LEU A 20 27.07 -6.01 4.74
CA LEU A 20 26.52 -5.14 5.79
C LEU A 20 26.11 -3.78 5.23
N ILE A 21 26.97 -3.12 4.44
CA ILE A 21 26.67 -1.80 3.87
C ILE A 21 25.48 -1.87 2.91
N GLY A 22 25.48 -2.83 1.99
CA GLY A 22 24.40 -2.95 1.00
C GLY A 22 23.16 -3.67 1.49
N GLY A 23 23.27 -4.43 2.59
CA GLY A 23 22.19 -5.24 3.14
C GLY A 23 21.27 -4.51 4.11
N ILE A 24 21.75 -3.46 4.78
CA ILE A 24 20.99 -2.73 5.80
C ILE A 24 20.33 -1.50 5.17
N PRO A 25 18.98 -1.44 5.11
CA PRO A 25 18.28 -0.30 4.53
C PRO A 25 18.14 0.87 5.51
N ILE A 26 19.22 1.62 5.72
CA ILE A 26 19.29 2.71 6.71
C ILE A 26 18.27 3.82 6.42
N SER A 27 17.99 4.10 5.14
CA SER A 27 17.07 5.17 4.73
C SER A 27 15.59 4.88 5.01
N MET A 28 15.22 3.61 5.23
CA MET A 28 13.84 3.17 5.20
C MET A 28 12.96 3.82 6.28
N PRO A 29 13.35 3.84 7.57
CA PRO A 29 12.56 4.49 8.61
C PRO A 29 12.40 6.00 8.37
N THR A 30 13.45 6.66 7.91
CA THR A 30 13.47 8.11 7.66
C THR A 30 12.54 8.49 6.50
N VAL A 31 12.60 7.76 5.38
CA VAL A 31 11.75 8.05 4.21
C VAL A 31 10.28 7.72 4.49
N MET A 32 9.99 6.64 5.21
CA MET A 32 8.61 6.32 5.61
C MET A 32 8.03 7.37 6.56
N SER A 33 8.82 7.83 7.54
CA SER A 33 8.42 8.92 8.45
C SER A 33 8.15 10.21 7.67
N LEU A 34 9.00 10.53 6.69
CA LEU A 34 8.80 11.69 5.82
C LEU A 34 7.52 11.56 4.97
N MET A 35 7.24 10.38 4.42
CA MET A 35 6.00 10.11 3.68
C MET A 35 4.75 10.30 4.54
N MET A 36 4.77 9.80 5.79
CA MET A 36 3.69 10.01 6.75
C MET A 36 3.49 11.50 7.06
N ASN A 37 4.57 12.25 7.31
CA ASN A 37 4.51 13.69 7.55
C ASN A 37 3.91 14.46 6.36
N ILE A 38 4.33 14.13 5.14
CA ILE A 38 3.76 14.73 3.92
C ILE A 38 2.29 14.34 3.75
N GLY A 39 1.92 13.10 4.09
CA GLY A 39 0.53 12.63 4.11
C GLY A 39 -0.33 13.41 5.11
N SER A 40 0.16 13.58 6.34
CA SER A 40 -0.50 14.38 7.38
C SER A 40 -0.67 15.83 6.96
N TRP A 41 0.34 16.41 6.30
CA TRP A 41 0.26 17.76 5.76
C TRP A 41 -0.80 17.87 4.65
N ARG A 42 -0.93 16.86 3.78
CA ARG A 42 -1.97 16.80 2.75
C ARG A 42 -3.37 16.66 3.37
N LEU A 43 -3.52 15.91 4.46
CA LEU A 43 -4.77 15.82 5.21
C LEU A 43 -5.15 17.18 5.82
N PHE A 44 -4.18 17.86 6.43
CA PHE A 44 -4.38 19.20 6.98
C PHE A 44 -4.88 20.19 5.91
N GLN A 45 -4.26 20.18 4.72
CA GLN A 45 -4.71 20.99 3.58
C GLN A 45 -6.13 20.65 3.09
N GLN A 46 -6.64 19.47 3.40
CA GLN A 46 -8.00 19.02 3.08
C GLN A 46 -8.98 19.22 4.24
N GLY A 47 -8.58 19.88 5.33
CA GLY A 47 -9.45 20.15 6.47
C GLY A 47 -9.51 19.02 7.49
N ALA A 48 -8.56 18.06 7.50
CA ALA A 48 -8.49 16.98 8.48
C ALA A 48 -7.14 16.96 9.21
N ILE A 49 -7.16 17.05 10.54
CA ILE A 49 -5.97 17.04 11.39
C ILE A 49 -5.82 15.64 11.99
N ALA A 50 -4.80 14.90 11.58
CA ALA A 50 -4.41 13.65 12.22
C ALA A 50 -3.54 13.95 13.45
N LYS A 51 -3.94 13.46 14.64
CA LYS A 51 -3.12 13.62 15.86
C LYS A 51 -1.97 12.64 15.94
N ARG A 52 -2.13 11.46 15.33
CA ARG A 52 -1.11 10.40 15.26
C ARG A 52 -0.84 10.07 13.81
N MET A 53 0.43 9.82 13.48
CA MET A 53 0.83 9.44 12.13
C MET A 53 0.30 8.06 11.73
N THR A 54 0.12 7.15 12.70
CA THR A 54 -0.46 5.81 12.50
C THR A 54 -1.90 5.85 11.99
N THR A 55 -2.62 6.93 12.27
CA THR A 55 -4.02 7.13 11.84
C THR A 55 -4.16 7.22 10.33
N ILE A 56 -3.10 7.61 9.61
CA ILE A 56 -3.08 7.54 8.14
C ILE A 56 -3.20 6.09 7.66
N GLU A 57 -2.57 5.14 8.35
CA GLU A 57 -2.63 3.71 8.01
C GLU A 57 -3.98 3.09 8.36
N GLU A 58 -4.53 3.46 9.52
CA GLU A 58 -5.85 3.03 9.99
C GLU A 58 -6.93 3.53 9.02
N LEU A 59 -6.91 4.82 8.65
CA LEU A 59 -7.81 5.39 7.63
C LEU A 59 -7.71 4.69 6.27
N ALA A 60 -6.50 4.30 5.86
CA ALA A 60 -6.31 3.60 4.59
C ALA A 60 -6.94 2.20 4.60
N SER A 61 -6.94 1.56 5.78
CA SER A 61 -7.48 0.22 6.03
C SER A 61 -8.97 0.22 6.38
N MET A 62 -9.56 1.39 6.66
CA MET A 62 -10.96 1.55 7.03
C MET A 62 -11.91 1.00 5.95
N ASP A 63 -12.83 0.16 6.39
CA ASP A 63 -13.85 -0.51 5.57
C ASP A 63 -15.28 -0.26 6.07
N VAL A 64 -15.46 0.13 7.34
CA VAL A 64 -16.74 0.56 7.89
C VAL A 64 -16.61 1.94 8.52
N LEU A 65 -17.54 2.84 8.19
CA LEU A 65 -17.67 4.16 8.80
C LEU A 65 -19.02 4.27 9.48
N ILE A 66 -19.02 4.28 10.81
CA ILE A 66 -20.20 4.52 11.64
C ILE A 66 -20.33 6.02 11.81
N THR A 67 -21.45 6.58 11.38
CA THR A 67 -21.63 8.03 11.41
C THR A 67 -22.99 8.42 11.96
N ASP A 68 -22.97 9.45 12.80
CA ASP A 68 -24.19 10.01 13.32
C ASP A 68 -24.94 10.79 12.23
N LYS A 69 -26.26 10.65 12.22
CA LYS A 69 -27.11 11.37 11.27
C LYS A 69 -26.92 12.89 11.39
N THR A 70 -27.20 13.41 12.58
CA THR A 70 -27.32 14.84 12.86
C THR A 70 -25.95 15.51 12.84
N GLY A 71 -25.73 16.51 11.98
CA GLY A 71 -24.49 17.30 11.92
C GLY A 71 -23.42 16.75 10.97
N THR A 72 -23.36 15.42 10.77
CA THR A 72 -22.44 14.81 9.80
C THR A 72 -23.08 14.67 8.43
N ILE A 73 -24.20 13.97 8.36
CA ILE A 73 -24.94 13.66 7.12
C ILE A 73 -25.96 14.76 6.80
N THR A 74 -26.64 15.26 7.83
CA THR A 74 -27.64 16.32 7.71
C THR A 74 -27.07 17.68 8.11
N LEU A 75 -27.78 18.76 7.78
CA LEU A 75 -27.33 20.12 8.02
C LEU A 75 -27.40 20.54 9.50
N ASN A 76 -28.00 19.72 10.37
CA ASN A 76 -28.34 20.07 11.75
C ASN A 76 -29.13 21.39 11.82
N LYS A 77 -30.05 21.56 10.86
CA LYS A 77 -30.91 22.74 10.70
C LYS A 77 -32.34 22.28 10.49
N LEU A 78 -33.03 22.06 11.60
CA LEU A 78 -34.42 21.65 11.60
C LEU A 78 -35.26 22.61 10.76
N SER A 79 -35.95 22.06 9.78
CA SER A 79 -36.81 22.77 8.84
C SER A 79 -38.23 22.23 8.96
N VAL A 80 -39.21 23.12 8.89
CA VAL A 80 -40.62 22.75 8.90
C VAL A 80 -41.02 22.31 7.50
N ASP A 81 -41.66 21.15 7.38
CA ASP A 81 -42.27 20.74 6.13
C ASP A 81 -43.50 21.63 5.85
N LYS A 82 -43.53 22.30 4.70
CA LYS A 82 -44.53 23.34 4.36
C LYS A 82 -45.93 22.77 4.06
N THR A 83 -46.11 21.45 4.18
CA THR A 83 -47.35 20.75 3.83
C THR A 83 -48.38 20.67 4.95
N VAL A 84 -48.16 21.33 6.10
CA VAL A 84 -49.09 21.32 7.23
C VAL A 84 -50.32 22.21 6.97
N PRO A 85 -51.56 21.70 7.09
CA PRO A 85 -52.76 22.50 6.92
C PRO A 85 -52.96 23.51 8.05
N GLU A 86 -53.39 24.72 7.68
CA GLU A 86 -53.79 25.83 8.57
C GLU A 86 -55.04 25.48 9.40
N LYS A 87 -54.92 24.69 10.46
CA LYS A 87 -55.94 24.69 11.52
C LYS A 87 -55.30 24.79 12.91
N PRO A 88 -55.67 25.82 13.70
CA PRO A 88 -55.12 26.03 15.03
C PRO A 88 -55.99 25.33 16.08
N GLN A 89 -55.57 24.15 16.51
CA GLN A 89 -55.86 23.56 17.82
C GLN A 89 -54.87 22.40 18.00
N GLU A 90 -53.85 22.61 18.84
CA GLU A 90 -52.83 21.60 19.24
C GLU A 90 -52.31 20.72 18.08
N SER A 91 -51.76 21.34 17.04
CA SER A 91 -51.22 20.65 15.88
C SER A 91 -49.73 20.30 16.06
N LEU A 92 -49.37 19.04 15.76
CA LEU A 92 -47.98 18.59 15.67
C LEU A 92 -47.30 19.25 14.47
N LEU A 93 -46.17 19.93 14.67
CA LEU A 93 -45.33 20.43 13.58
C LEU A 93 -44.26 19.37 13.21
N PRO A 94 -44.31 18.80 11.99
CA PRO A 94 -43.25 17.92 11.52
C PRO A 94 -41.98 18.74 11.26
N LEU A 95 -40.94 18.43 12.03
CA LEU A 95 -39.60 18.95 11.85
C LEU A 95 -38.76 17.88 11.17
N PHE A 96 -38.02 18.29 10.14
CA PHE A 96 -37.09 17.42 9.43
C PHE A 96 -35.73 18.09 9.30
N ASP A 97 -34.67 17.31 9.40
CA ASP A 97 -33.31 17.78 9.20
C ASP A 97 -32.85 17.43 7.76
N PRO A 98 -32.70 18.42 6.87
CA PRO A 98 -32.37 18.17 5.47
C PRO A 98 -30.96 17.55 5.31
N PRO A 99 -30.81 16.56 4.41
CA PRO A 99 -29.50 16.02 4.07
C PRO A 99 -28.64 17.09 3.41
N LYS A 100 -27.33 17.00 3.59
CA LYS A 100 -26.39 17.84 2.85
C LYS A 100 -26.47 17.53 1.35
N HIS A 101 -26.35 18.56 0.51
CA HIS A 101 -26.46 18.44 -0.95
C HIS A 101 -25.43 17.48 -1.58
N ASP A 102 -24.30 17.26 -0.92
CA ASP A 102 -23.23 16.34 -1.34
C ASP A 102 -23.34 14.94 -0.72
N GLY A 103 -24.32 14.70 0.16
CA GLY A 103 -24.46 13.47 0.94
C GLY A 103 -24.57 12.22 0.07
N GLU A 104 -25.52 12.17 -0.87
CA GLU A 104 -25.74 11.01 -1.73
C GLU A 104 -24.50 10.66 -2.59
N ASN A 105 -23.90 11.67 -3.23
CA ASN A 105 -22.70 11.48 -4.04
C ASN A 105 -21.52 10.99 -3.19
N THR A 106 -21.40 11.48 -1.96
CA THR A 106 -20.34 11.09 -1.04
C THR A 106 -20.50 9.65 -0.56
N ILE A 107 -21.73 9.24 -0.22
CA ILE A 107 -22.05 7.86 0.17
C ILE A 107 -21.74 6.91 -0.98
N ARG A 108 -22.17 7.22 -2.21
CA ARG A 108 -21.82 6.44 -3.40
C ARG A 108 -20.31 6.34 -3.61
N ARG A 109 -19.58 7.43 -3.39
CA ARG A 109 -18.11 7.44 -3.47
C ARG A 109 -17.46 6.61 -2.38
N ALA A 110 -18.00 6.62 -1.16
CA ALA A 110 -17.55 5.77 -0.05
C ALA A 110 -17.73 4.28 -0.40
N LEU A 111 -18.91 3.90 -0.90
CA LEU A 111 -19.20 2.53 -1.36
C LEU A 111 -18.28 2.09 -2.51
N ASN A 112 -18.01 2.97 -3.47
CA ASN A 112 -17.06 2.71 -4.55
C ASN A 112 -15.62 2.53 -4.06
N LEU A 113 -15.28 3.10 -2.90
CA LEU A 113 -14.02 2.88 -2.19
C LEU A 113 -14.07 1.64 -1.27
N GLY A 114 -15.18 0.91 -1.22
CA GLY A 114 -15.38 -0.21 -0.32
C GLY A 114 -15.42 0.20 1.15
N VAL A 115 -15.87 1.43 1.45
CA VAL A 115 -16.20 1.88 2.80
C VAL A 115 -17.72 1.82 2.95
N ASN A 116 -18.22 0.92 3.78
CA ASN A 116 -19.63 0.84 4.12
C ASN A 116 -19.97 1.92 5.16
N VAL A 117 -20.86 2.84 4.82
CA VAL A 117 -21.31 3.92 5.70
C VAL A 117 -22.55 3.45 6.44
N LYS A 118 -22.47 3.31 7.76
CA LYS A 118 -23.56 2.90 8.63
C LYS A 118 -24.07 4.09 9.42
N MET A 119 -25.34 4.46 9.26
CA MET A 119 -25.95 5.56 10.01
C MET A 119 -26.27 5.14 11.44
N THR A 120 -25.98 5.98 12.42
CA THR A 120 -26.51 5.87 13.80
C THR A 120 -27.40 7.07 14.11
N THR A 121 -28.57 6.81 14.69
CA THR A 121 -29.49 7.87 15.11
C THR A 121 -30.31 7.47 16.33
N GLY A 122 -30.63 8.45 17.17
CA GLY A 122 -31.58 8.31 18.27
C GLY A 122 -33.05 8.43 17.82
N ASP A 123 -33.29 8.74 16.54
CA ASP A 123 -34.64 8.79 15.99
C ASP A 123 -35.26 7.40 15.86
N GLU A 124 -36.58 7.37 15.79
CA GLU A 124 -37.36 6.17 15.51
C GLU A 124 -37.01 5.58 14.12
N LEU A 125 -37.12 4.26 14.01
CA LEU A 125 -36.81 3.48 12.81
C LEU A 125 -37.44 4.04 11.52
N ALA A 126 -38.66 4.57 11.57
CA ALA A 126 -39.33 5.12 10.39
C ALA A 126 -38.60 6.34 9.81
N ILE A 127 -38.14 7.26 10.68
CA ILE A 127 -37.41 8.47 10.28
C ILE A 127 -36.02 8.11 9.76
N ALA A 128 -35.37 7.13 10.40
CA ALA A 128 -34.08 6.63 9.97
C ALA A 128 -34.16 6.03 8.55
N LYS A 129 -35.17 5.19 8.28
CA LYS A 129 -35.41 4.58 6.96
C LYS A 129 -35.70 5.60 5.87
N GLU A 130 -36.53 6.60 6.16
CA GLU A 130 -36.82 7.69 5.22
C GLU A 130 -35.58 8.52 4.90
N THR A 131 -34.76 8.80 5.92
CA THR A 131 -33.49 9.51 5.74
C THR A 131 -32.49 8.69 4.91
N GLY A 132 -32.35 7.40 5.22
CA GLY A 132 -31.51 6.45 4.47
C GLY A 132 -31.90 6.32 3.00
N LEU A 133 -33.21 6.32 2.72
CA LEU A 133 -33.75 6.29 1.36
C LEU A 133 -33.42 7.57 0.58
N LYS A 134 -33.59 8.76 1.19
CA LYS A 134 -33.25 10.05 0.57
C LYS A 134 -31.75 10.20 0.28
N LEU A 135 -30.91 9.55 1.06
CA LEU A 135 -29.45 9.60 0.92
C LEU A 135 -28.86 8.51 0.03
N GLY A 136 -29.67 7.52 -0.36
CA GLY A 136 -29.20 6.36 -1.12
C GLY A 136 -28.28 5.41 -0.34
N MET A 137 -28.41 5.35 0.99
CA MET A 137 -27.68 4.37 1.84
C MET A 137 -28.33 2.99 1.86
N GLY A 138 -29.63 2.92 1.53
CA GLY A 138 -30.41 1.69 1.67
C GLY A 138 -31.41 1.79 2.84
N THR A 139 -32.21 0.74 2.99
CA THR A 139 -33.30 0.68 3.96
C THR A 139 -33.15 -0.48 4.95
N LYS A 140 -32.02 -1.21 4.93
CA LYS A 140 -31.72 -2.27 5.92
C LYS A 140 -31.26 -1.64 7.23
N ILE A 141 -32.15 -0.85 7.83
CA ILE A 141 -31.94 -0.20 9.12
C ILE A 141 -32.71 -1.01 10.17
N TYR A 142 -32.08 -1.23 11.32
CA TYR A 142 -32.64 -1.99 12.42
C TYR A 142 -32.67 -1.15 13.70
N SER A 143 -33.64 -1.40 14.59
CA SER A 143 -33.66 -0.76 15.90
C SER A 143 -32.61 -1.42 16.79
N SER A 144 -31.72 -0.62 17.39
CA SER A 144 -30.62 -1.13 18.20
C SER A 144 -31.10 -1.82 19.49
N THR A 145 -32.21 -1.35 20.07
CA THR A 145 -32.85 -1.98 21.25
C THR A 145 -33.34 -3.40 20.95
N SER A 146 -33.79 -3.65 19.72
CA SER A 146 -34.23 -4.98 19.28
C SER A 146 -33.07 -5.94 19.00
N LEU A 147 -31.91 -5.40 18.59
CA LEU A 147 -30.71 -6.18 18.30
C LEU A 147 -29.86 -6.47 19.55
N LEU A 148 -29.80 -5.52 20.48
CA LEU A 148 -28.91 -5.56 21.65
C LEU A 148 -29.67 -5.72 22.99
N GLY A 149 -31.01 -5.74 22.95
CA GLY A 149 -31.85 -5.98 24.11
C GLY A 149 -31.57 -7.34 24.78
N GLN A 150 -31.81 -7.42 26.09
CA GLN A 150 -31.39 -8.49 27.02
C GLN A 150 -32.02 -9.88 26.79
N ASN A 151 -32.08 -10.41 25.56
CA ASN A 151 -32.40 -11.82 25.35
C ASN A 151 -31.12 -12.65 25.51
N LYS A 152 -31.04 -13.31 26.68
CA LYS A 152 -29.90 -14.09 27.20
C LYS A 152 -29.69 -15.46 26.53
N ASP A 153 -30.47 -15.84 25.53
CA ASP A 153 -30.45 -17.23 25.05
C ASP A 153 -29.46 -17.49 23.91
N GLU A 154 -28.49 -18.34 24.28
CA GLU A 154 -27.69 -19.32 23.55
C GLU A 154 -27.10 -18.93 22.17
N SER A 155 -25.76 -18.94 22.14
CA SER A 155 -24.78 -18.90 21.03
C SER A 155 -25.26 -18.78 19.56
N ILE A 156 -26.32 -19.47 19.15
CA ILE A 156 -26.92 -19.43 17.80
C ILE A 156 -27.56 -18.06 17.51
N ALA A 157 -28.22 -17.43 18.48
CA ALA A 157 -28.80 -16.09 18.30
C ALA A 157 -27.73 -15.01 18.08
N ARG A 158 -26.55 -15.17 18.71
CA ARG A 158 -25.43 -14.22 18.58
C ARG A 158 -24.83 -14.20 17.17
N PHE A 159 -24.70 -15.37 16.53
CA PHE A 159 -24.18 -15.43 15.16
C PHE A 159 -25.09 -14.69 14.17
N HIS A 160 -26.42 -14.84 14.33
CA HIS A 160 -27.39 -14.16 13.49
C HIS A 160 -27.43 -12.65 13.75
N VAL A 161 -27.32 -12.20 15.01
CA VAL A 161 -27.25 -10.77 15.35
C VAL A 161 -25.99 -10.11 14.80
N ASP A 162 -24.83 -10.77 14.92
CA ASP A 162 -23.57 -10.24 14.40
C ASP A 162 -23.60 -10.10 12.86
N GLU A 163 -24.20 -11.06 12.15
CA GLU A 163 -24.40 -11.01 10.70
C GLU A 163 -25.39 -9.91 10.29
N LEU A 164 -26.48 -9.73 11.05
CA LEU A 164 -27.40 -8.61 10.85
C LEU A 164 -26.71 -7.24 11.06
N ILE A 165 -25.83 -7.10 12.05
CA ILE A 165 -25.05 -5.88 12.29
C ILE A 165 -24.09 -5.61 11.12
N GLU A 166 -23.46 -6.65 10.58
CA GLU A 166 -22.57 -6.56 9.43
C GLU A 166 -23.32 -6.14 8.15
N GLU A 167 -24.51 -6.69 7.91
CA GLU A 167 -25.36 -6.36 6.76
C GLU A 167 -26.15 -5.05 6.89
N ALA A 168 -26.30 -4.51 8.09
CA ALA A 168 -27.12 -3.31 8.33
C ALA A 168 -26.55 -2.06 7.65
N ASP A 169 -27.43 -1.26 7.04
CA ASP A 169 -27.11 0.07 6.50
C ASP A 169 -27.17 1.16 7.59
N GLY A 170 -27.79 0.85 8.74
CA GLY A 170 -27.86 1.77 9.87
C GLY A 170 -28.62 1.22 11.07
N PHE A 171 -28.59 1.99 12.16
CA PHE A 171 -29.18 1.67 13.45
C PHE A 171 -30.02 2.85 13.95
N ALA A 172 -31.25 2.56 14.36
CA ALA A 172 -32.20 3.50 14.95
C ALA A 172 -32.34 3.28 16.47
N ASP A 173 -32.97 4.23 17.17
CA ASP A 173 -33.15 4.22 18.63
C ASP A 173 -31.84 3.98 19.40
N VAL A 174 -30.73 4.54 18.91
CA VAL A 174 -29.38 4.21 19.40
C VAL A 174 -29.05 4.98 20.68
N LEU A 175 -28.86 4.23 21.77
CA LEU A 175 -28.31 4.74 23.02
C LEU A 175 -26.77 4.79 22.97
N PRO A 176 -26.11 5.64 23.78
CA PRO A 176 -24.64 5.71 23.82
C PRO A 176 -23.95 4.36 24.08
N GLU A 177 -24.54 3.52 24.94
CA GLU A 177 -24.05 2.18 25.23
C GLU A 177 -24.10 1.25 24.00
N HIS A 178 -25.14 1.39 23.18
CA HIS A 178 -25.31 0.60 21.96
C HIS A 178 -24.24 0.94 20.91
N LYS A 179 -23.81 2.21 20.80
CA LYS A 179 -22.73 2.59 19.86
C LYS A 179 -21.43 1.84 20.15
N ASN A 180 -21.07 1.76 21.43
CA ASN A 180 -19.88 1.03 21.90
C ASN A 180 -19.97 -0.48 21.57
N GLU A 181 -21.16 -1.07 21.72
CA GLU A 181 -21.38 -2.48 21.41
C GLU A 181 -21.36 -2.76 19.89
N ILE A 182 -21.97 -1.90 19.07
CA ILE A 182 -21.92 -1.98 17.61
C ILE A 182 -20.47 -1.96 17.10
N VAL A 183 -19.67 -1.00 17.58
CA VAL A 183 -18.23 -0.91 17.25
C VAL A 183 -17.52 -2.21 17.61
N LYS A 184 -17.75 -2.71 18.84
CA LYS A 184 -17.12 -3.95 19.33
C LYS A 184 -17.47 -5.14 18.43
N LYS A 185 -18.74 -5.29 18.04
CA LYS A 185 -19.21 -6.40 17.22
C LYS A 185 -18.62 -6.38 15.82
N LEU A 186 -18.51 -5.20 15.20
CA LEU A 186 -17.86 -5.04 13.91
C LEU A 186 -16.35 -5.33 13.99
N GLN A 187 -15.69 -4.91 15.07
CA GLN A 187 -14.28 -5.23 15.32
C GLN A 187 -14.04 -6.72 15.55
N GLU A 188 -14.93 -7.42 16.28
CA GLU A 188 -14.90 -8.87 16.47
C GLU A 188 -14.96 -9.63 15.12
N ARG A 189 -15.62 -9.03 14.11
CA ARG A 189 -15.68 -9.51 12.72
C ARG A 189 -14.50 -9.07 11.83
N LYS A 190 -13.50 -8.40 12.43
CA LYS A 190 -12.27 -7.89 11.79
C LYS A 190 -12.48 -6.69 10.84
N HIS A 191 -13.58 -5.96 10.96
CA HIS A 191 -13.72 -4.66 10.31
C HIS A 191 -12.89 -3.61 11.02
N ILE A 192 -12.32 -2.69 10.24
CA ILE A 192 -11.62 -1.51 10.74
C ILE A 192 -12.63 -0.36 10.76
N CYS A 193 -13.07 -0.03 11.97
CA CYS A 193 -14.22 0.83 12.19
C CYS A 193 -13.77 2.27 12.43
N GLY A 194 -14.15 3.17 11.52
CA GLY A 194 -14.16 4.61 11.79
C GLY A 194 -15.47 5.03 12.44
N MET A 195 -15.42 5.94 13.41
CA MET A 195 -16.62 6.47 14.06
C MET A 195 -16.57 8.00 14.12
N THR A 196 -17.68 8.65 13.73
CA THR A 196 -17.87 10.09 13.96
C THR A 196 -18.70 10.33 15.22
N SER A 197 -18.41 11.41 15.94
CA SER A 197 -19.14 11.80 17.15
C SER A 197 -19.67 13.23 17.04
N ASN A 198 -20.86 13.48 17.59
CA ASN A 198 -21.47 14.80 17.71
C ASN A 198 -21.91 15.15 19.15
N GLY A 199 -21.45 14.40 20.16
CA GLY A 199 -21.78 14.69 21.56
C GLY A 199 -20.90 13.98 22.61
N VAL A 200 -20.88 14.54 23.81
CA VAL A 200 -20.09 14.05 24.98
C VAL A 200 -20.36 12.59 25.32
N ASN A 201 -21.56 12.10 25.02
CA ASN A 201 -21.98 10.73 25.33
C ASN A 201 -21.24 9.67 24.51
N ASP A 202 -20.64 10.05 23.39
CA ASP A 202 -20.04 9.11 22.44
C ASP A 202 -18.55 8.89 22.66
N VAL A 203 -17.94 9.60 23.63
CA VAL A 203 -16.49 9.57 23.93
C VAL A 203 -15.95 8.14 24.13
N ILE A 204 -16.72 7.26 24.78
CA ILE A 204 -16.31 5.88 25.04
C ILE A 204 -16.29 5.07 23.74
N ALA A 205 -17.33 5.20 22.91
CA ALA A 205 -17.42 4.51 21.63
C ALA A 205 -16.37 5.05 20.64
N LEU A 206 -16.15 6.37 20.63
CA LEU A 206 -15.15 7.05 19.84
C LEU A 206 -13.73 6.57 20.15
N LYS A 207 -13.39 6.40 21.43
CA LYS A 207 -12.09 5.90 21.86
C LYS A 207 -11.88 4.42 21.55
N LYS A 208 -12.97 3.66 21.42
CA LYS A 208 -12.91 2.22 21.14
C LYS A 208 -12.84 1.91 19.65
N ALA A 209 -13.40 2.78 18.80
CA ALA A 209 -13.25 2.68 17.36
C ALA A 209 -11.77 2.68 16.97
N ASP A 210 -11.44 2.03 15.85
CA ASP A 210 -10.07 2.01 15.34
C ASP A 210 -9.65 3.41 14.87
N ILE A 211 -10.61 4.20 14.37
CA ILE A 211 -10.42 5.63 14.07
C ILE A 211 -11.54 6.45 14.71
N GLY A 212 -11.22 7.24 15.73
CA GLY A 212 -12.12 8.25 16.28
C GLY A 212 -12.05 9.56 15.49
N ILE A 213 -13.18 10.04 14.96
CA ILE A 213 -13.29 11.29 14.19
C ILE A 213 -14.18 12.28 14.95
N ALA A 214 -13.62 13.44 15.31
CA ALA A 214 -14.34 14.55 15.92
C ALA A 214 -14.40 15.76 14.98
N PHE A 215 -15.43 16.59 15.13
CA PHE A 215 -15.54 17.88 14.45
C PHE A 215 -14.83 18.99 15.23
N SER A 216 -14.61 20.14 14.59
CA SER A 216 -13.92 21.29 15.19
C SER A 216 -14.72 21.95 16.32
N ASP A 217 -16.05 21.84 16.26
CA ASP A 217 -17.01 22.27 17.27
C ASP A 217 -17.31 21.21 18.34
N ALA A 218 -16.68 20.02 18.26
CA ALA A 218 -16.84 18.97 19.26
C ALA A 218 -16.27 19.38 20.62
N THR A 219 -16.80 18.75 21.67
CA THR A 219 -16.39 19.03 23.05
C THR A 219 -14.93 18.67 23.28
N GLU A 220 -14.31 19.24 24.32
CA GLU A 220 -12.92 18.95 24.65
C GLU A 220 -12.69 17.46 24.92
N ALA A 221 -13.66 16.79 25.57
CA ALA A 221 -13.60 15.35 25.82
C ALA A 221 -13.57 14.52 24.52
N GLU A 222 -14.42 14.84 23.55
CA GLU A 222 -14.43 14.18 22.23
C GLU A 222 -13.17 14.48 21.45
N ARG A 223 -12.74 15.76 21.43
CA ARG A 223 -11.50 16.14 20.78
C ARG A 223 -10.36 15.35 21.35
N VAL A 224 -10.20 15.22 22.68
CA VAL A 224 -9.13 14.41 23.29
C VAL A 224 -9.22 12.92 22.93
N ALA A 225 -10.42 12.34 22.93
CA ALA A 225 -10.62 10.92 22.62
C ALA A 225 -10.45 10.57 21.14
N SER A 226 -10.66 11.51 20.22
CA SER A 226 -10.51 11.31 18.78
C SER A 226 -9.05 11.22 18.33
N ASP A 227 -8.84 10.53 17.21
CA ASP A 227 -7.57 10.43 16.49
C ASP A 227 -7.46 11.49 15.38
N ILE A 228 -8.61 11.91 14.84
CA ILE A 228 -8.73 12.91 13.78
C ILE A 228 -9.69 14.00 14.20
N ILE A 229 -9.29 15.25 13.96
CA ILE A 229 -10.15 16.42 14.10
C ILE A 229 -10.43 17.02 12.73
N LEU A 230 -11.69 17.11 12.34
CA LEU A 230 -12.13 17.76 11.11
C LEU A 230 -12.33 19.25 11.34
N ILE A 231 -11.63 20.09 10.57
CA ILE A 231 -11.78 21.54 10.58
C ILE A 231 -13.13 21.92 9.96
N GLU A 232 -13.47 21.24 8.85
CA GLU A 232 -14.70 21.45 8.10
C GLU A 232 -15.70 20.29 8.33
N PRO A 233 -16.99 20.57 8.59
CA PRO A 233 -17.97 19.54 8.86
C PRO A 233 -18.50 18.90 7.57
N GLY A 234 -18.27 17.60 7.39
CA GLY A 234 -18.92 16.86 6.31
C GLY A 234 -18.32 15.50 6.04
N LEU A 235 -19.18 14.58 5.59
CA LEU A 235 -18.77 13.24 5.18
C LEU A 235 -17.75 13.29 4.03
N ASN A 236 -17.85 14.28 3.14
CA ASN A 236 -16.94 14.41 1.99
C ASN A 236 -15.47 14.61 2.42
N VAL A 237 -15.23 15.34 3.51
CA VAL A 237 -13.88 15.55 4.06
C VAL A 237 -13.29 14.23 4.54
N ILE A 238 -14.09 13.40 5.21
CA ILE A 238 -13.69 12.05 5.66
C ILE A 238 -13.32 11.17 4.46
N ILE A 239 -14.17 11.15 3.43
CA ILE A 239 -13.92 10.33 2.24
C ILE A 239 -12.68 10.83 1.45
N ASN A 240 -12.45 12.15 1.38
CA ASN A 240 -11.22 12.71 0.83
C ASN A 240 -9.99 12.29 1.64
N ALA A 241 -10.08 12.33 2.98
CA ALA A 241 -9.03 11.90 3.88
C ALA A 241 -8.67 10.42 3.67
N VAL A 242 -9.68 9.54 3.57
CA VAL A 242 -9.49 8.11 3.27
C VAL A 242 -8.73 7.92 1.96
N GLN A 243 -9.09 8.65 0.90
CA GLN A 243 -8.39 8.55 -0.38
C GLN A 243 -6.93 9.01 -0.29
N THR A 244 -6.66 10.13 0.39
CA THR A 244 -5.30 10.65 0.59
C THR A 244 -4.46 9.68 1.43
N SER A 245 -5.05 9.09 2.47
CA SER A 245 -4.44 8.06 3.30
C SER A 245 -4.10 6.81 2.50
N ARG A 246 -5.01 6.31 1.66
CA ARG A 246 -4.74 5.16 0.77
C ARG A 246 -3.65 5.44 -0.26
N ALA A 247 -3.61 6.65 -0.81
CA ALA A 247 -2.52 7.04 -1.73
C ALA A 247 -1.16 7.04 -1.01
N THR A 248 -1.12 7.51 0.24
CA THR A 248 0.10 7.57 1.06
C THR A 248 0.56 6.16 1.46
N LEU A 249 -0.36 5.30 1.92
CA LEU A 249 -0.03 3.90 2.23
C LEU A 249 0.46 3.14 0.98
N GLN A 250 -0.15 3.40 -0.19
CA GLN A 250 0.27 2.77 -1.44
C GLN A 250 1.70 3.16 -1.83
N GLN A 251 2.05 4.43 -1.65
CA GLN A 251 3.39 4.95 -1.88
C GLN A 251 4.41 4.30 -0.94
N MET A 252 4.07 4.18 0.35
CA MET A 252 4.89 3.50 1.35
C MET A 252 5.13 2.03 1.02
N LYS A 253 4.10 1.30 0.56
CA LYS A 253 4.24 -0.11 0.13
C LYS A 253 5.16 -0.26 -1.07
N SER A 254 5.01 0.60 -2.08
CA SER A 254 5.86 0.61 -3.27
C SER A 254 7.32 0.89 -2.91
N TYR A 255 7.57 1.82 -1.99
CA TYR A 255 8.91 2.08 -1.45
C TYR A 255 9.44 0.90 -0.63
N ALA A 256 8.62 0.26 0.20
CA ALA A 256 9.02 -0.93 0.96
C ALA A 256 9.45 -2.08 0.04
N ILE A 257 8.72 -2.35 -1.05
CA ILE A 257 9.11 -3.38 -2.04
C ILE A 257 10.49 -3.04 -2.64
N TYR A 258 10.71 -1.79 -3.02
CA TYR A 258 11.98 -1.31 -3.56
C TYR A 258 13.14 -1.50 -2.57
N VAL A 259 12.96 -1.03 -1.33
CA VAL A 259 13.95 -1.14 -0.27
C VAL A 259 14.26 -2.58 0.07
N VAL A 260 13.28 -3.49 0.07
CA VAL A 260 13.52 -4.92 0.33
C VAL A 260 14.28 -5.58 -0.84
N SER A 261 14.02 -5.15 -2.07
CA SER A 261 14.63 -5.76 -3.26
C SER A 261 16.13 -5.50 -3.40
N ILE A 262 16.60 -4.32 -3.01
CA ILE A 262 18.01 -3.91 -3.20
C ILE A 262 18.99 -4.73 -2.33
N PRO A 263 18.79 -4.89 -1.01
CA PRO A 263 19.58 -5.77 -0.17
C PRO A 263 19.64 -7.18 -0.70
N ILE A 264 18.52 -7.73 -1.19
CA ILE A 264 18.45 -9.08 -1.74
C ILE A 264 19.35 -9.18 -2.98
N ARG A 265 19.28 -8.18 -3.86
CA ARG A 265 20.17 -8.11 -5.02
C ARG A 265 21.65 -8.07 -4.60
N VAL A 266 22.00 -7.19 -3.67
CA VAL A 266 23.39 -7.01 -3.21
C VAL A 266 23.89 -8.28 -2.53
N VAL A 267 23.12 -8.83 -1.60
CA VAL A 267 23.49 -10.03 -0.85
C VAL A 267 23.66 -11.22 -1.77
N PHE A 268 22.65 -11.57 -2.59
CA PHE A 268 22.76 -12.74 -3.46
C PHE A 268 23.73 -12.51 -4.63
N GLY A 269 23.69 -11.33 -5.27
CA GLY A 269 24.53 -11.04 -6.44
C GLY A 269 26.01 -11.04 -6.09
N PHE A 270 26.41 -10.23 -5.11
CA PHE A 270 27.83 -10.08 -4.75
C PHE A 270 28.38 -11.29 -4.01
N MET A 271 27.58 -11.95 -3.16
CA MET A 271 28.00 -13.21 -2.54
C MET A 271 28.26 -14.30 -3.58
N LEU A 272 27.39 -14.46 -4.58
CA LEU A 272 27.58 -15.48 -5.62
C LEU A 272 28.77 -15.15 -6.53
N ILE A 273 28.97 -13.88 -6.89
CA ILE A 273 30.16 -13.45 -7.65
C ILE A 273 31.44 -13.78 -6.88
N ALA A 274 31.47 -13.41 -5.60
CA ALA A 274 32.61 -13.71 -4.73
C ALA A 274 32.81 -15.22 -4.58
N LEU A 275 31.76 -16.03 -4.45
CA LEU A 275 31.88 -17.47 -4.22
C LEU A 275 32.33 -18.25 -5.46
N ILE A 276 31.82 -17.89 -6.65
CA ILE A 276 32.06 -18.62 -7.90
C ILE A 276 33.37 -18.18 -8.57
N TRP A 277 33.59 -16.87 -8.70
CA TRP A 277 34.75 -16.32 -9.44
C TRP A 277 35.86 -15.77 -8.54
N LYS A 278 35.70 -15.87 -7.21
CA LYS A 278 36.67 -15.34 -6.23
C LYS A 278 36.96 -13.84 -6.40
N PHE A 279 36.01 -13.10 -6.95
CA PHE A 279 36.15 -11.68 -7.22
C PHE A 279 35.66 -10.86 -6.01
N ASP A 280 36.53 -10.04 -5.43
CA ASP A 280 36.25 -9.31 -4.21
C ASP A 280 35.77 -7.89 -4.51
N ILE A 281 34.57 -7.57 -4.04
CA ILE A 281 33.94 -6.29 -4.32
C ILE A 281 34.38 -5.25 -3.28
N SER A 282 34.67 -4.05 -3.76
CA SER A 282 35.08 -2.91 -2.96
C SER A 282 33.91 -2.38 -2.15
N PRO A 283 34.03 -2.27 -0.81
CA PRO A 283 32.94 -1.72 0.00
C PRO A 283 32.62 -0.26 -0.31
N LEU A 284 33.62 0.53 -0.75
CA LEU A 284 33.43 1.94 -1.10
C LEU A 284 32.49 2.10 -2.30
N MET A 285 32.58 1.18 -3.28
CA MET A 285 31.67 1.14 -4.43
C MET A 285 30.21 0.94 -3.99
N VAL A 286 29.98 -0.01 -3.07
CA VAL A 286 28.64 -0.32 -2.56
C VAL A 286 28.11 0.83 -1.73
N LEU A 287 28.96 1.46 -0.92
CA LEU A 287 28.62 2.68 -0.19
C LEU A 287 28.18 3.81 -1.13
N MET A 288 28.91 4.03 -2.22
CA MET A 288 28.53 5.01 -3.24
C MET A 288 27.17 4.70 -3.88
N ILE A 289 26.89 3.43 -4.18
CA ILE A 289 25.57 3.02 -4.68
C ILE A 289 24.49 3.35 -3.65
N VAL A 290 24.68 2.98 -2.39
CA VAL A 290 23.70 3.24 -1.32
C VAL A 290 23.43 4.73 -1.16
N ILE A 291 24.47 5.58 -1.13
CA ILE A 291 24.32 7.04 -1.01
C ILE A 291 23.54 7.62 -2.20
N LEU A 292 23.89 7.23 -3.43
CA LEU A 292 23.22 7.73 -4.63
C LEU A 292 21.76 7.24 -4.72
N ASN A 293 21.51 6.02 -4.24
CA ASN A 293 20.19 5.42 -4.19
C ASN A 293 19.28 6.09 -3.14
N ASP A 294 19.84 6.43 -1.99
CA ASP A 294 19.11 7.05 -0.87
C ASP A 294 18.92 8.57 -1.08
N GLY A 295 19.76 9.19 -1.91
CA GLY A 295 19.56 10.57 -2.39
C GLY A 295 18.25 10.77 -3.16
N THR A 296 17.55 9.70 -3.52
CA THR A 296 16.26 9.73 -4.23
C THR A 296 15.05 9.97 -3.31
N MET A 297 15.15 10.91 -2.36
CA MET A 297 14.03 11.33 -1.48
C MET A 297 12.79 11.83 -2.24
N THR A 298 12.91 12.08 -3.54
CA THR A 298 11.83 12.46 -4.46
C THR A 298 10.64 11.49 -4.44
N ILE A 299 10.85 10.21 -4.07
CA ILE A 299 9.76 9.24 -3.91
C ILE A 299 8.76 9.73 -2.86
N SER A 300 9.19 10.45 -1.81
CA SER A 300 8.29 10.98 -0.76
C SER A 300 7.27 12.00 -1.27
N LYS A 301 7.57 12.69 -2.37
CA LYS A 301 6.67 13.69 -2.99
C LYS A 301 5.79 13.12 -4.10
N ASP A 302 5.87 11.81 -4.31
CA ASP A 302 5.14 11.15 -5.38
C ASP A 302 3.61 11.23 -5.20
N LYS A 303 2.90 11.12 -6.32
CA LYS A 303 1.43 11.06 -6.40
C LYS A 303 1.04 9.73 -7.01
N VAL A 304 0.75 8.77 -6.14
CA VAL A 304 0.29 7.42 -6.51
C VAL A 304 -1.23 7.38 -6.52
N LYS A 305 -1.82 6.56 -7.40
CA LYS A 305 -3.27 6.34 -7.42
C LYS A 305 -3.70 5.57 -6.16
N PRO A 306 -4.74 6.02 -5.43
CA PRO A 306 -5.22 5.33 -4.23
C PRO A 306 -5.79 3.95 -4.57
N SER A 307 -5.75 3.04 -3.60
CA SER A 307 -6.41 1.73 -3.73
C SER A 307 -7.94 1.90 -3.73
N PRO A 308 -8.67 1.27 -4.66
CA PRO A 308 -10.13 1.35 -4.70
C PRO A 308 -10.79 0.54 -3.57
N LYS A 309 -10.08 -0.42 -2.97
CA LYS A 309 -10.55 -1.18 -1.81
C LYS A 309 -9.72 -0.85 -0.57
N PRO A 310 -10.25 -1.06 0.65
CA PRO A 310 -9.49 -1.00 1.88
C PRO A 310 -8.22 -1.83 1.75
N ASP A 311 -7.10 -1.28 2.19
CA ASP A 311 -5.80 -1.90 1.99
C ASP A 311 -4.94 -1.72 3.24
N SER A 312 -4.26 -2.79 3.65
CA SER A 312 -3.53 -2.86 4.93
C SER A 312 -2.11 -3.41 4.70
N TRP A 313 -1.24 -3.34 5.72
CA TRP A 313 0.12 -3.86 5.59
C TRP A 313 0.15 -5.38 5.39
N LYS A 314 0.42 -5.79 4.15
CA LYS A 314 0.60 -7.19 3.79
C LYS A 314 2.09 -7.50 3.64
N PHE A 315 2.79 -7.57 4.77
CA PHE A 315 4.24 -7.79 4.79
C PHE A 315 4.67 -9.00 3.95
N LYS A 316 3.95 -10.13 4.02
CA LYS A 316 4.25 -11.32 3.22
C LYS A 316 4.25 -11.04 1.71
N GLU A 317 3.28 -10.28 1.21
CA GLU A 317 3.21 -9.93 -0.22
C GLU A 317 4.36 -8.99 -0.63
N ILE A 318 4.70 -8.04 0.24
CA ILE A 318 5.79 -7.07 0.03
C ILE A 318 7.14 -7.79 -0.02
N PHE A 319 7.43 -8.65 0.96
CA PHE A 319 8.67 -9.42 1.02
C PHE A 319 8.77 -10.40 -0.15
N ALA A 320 7.70 -11.15 -0.46
CA ALA A 320 7.71 -12.08 -1.60
C ALA A 320 7.99 -11.36 -2.93
N THR A 321 7.34 -10.20 -3.15
CA THR A 321 7.60 -9.38 -4.34
C THR A 321 9.03 -8.87 -4.37
N GLY A 322 9.54 -8.39 -3.24
CA GLY A 322 10.91 -7.88 -3.12
C GLY A 322 11.97 -8.95 -3.37
N VAL A 323 11.77 -10.17 -2.85
CA VAL A 323 12.69 -11.31 -3.05
C VAL A 323 12.79 -11.69 -4.51
N VAL A 324 11.65 -11.78 -5.22
CA VAL A 324 11.66 -12.20 -6.62
C VAL A 324 12.26 -11.12 -7.53
N LEU A 325 11.92 -9.85 -7.33
CA LEU A 325 12.53 -8.74 -8.08
C LEU A 325 14.04 -8.63 -7.78
N GLY A 326 14.42 -8.69 -6.50
CA GLY A 326 15.81 -8.70 -6.04
C GLY A 326 16.63 -9.85 -6.62
N GLY A 327 16.06 -11.06 -6.58
CA GLY A 327 16.69 -12.27 -7.13
C GLY A 327 16.87 -12.22 -8.64
N TYR A 328 15.89 -11.71 -9.39
CA TYR A 328 16.06 -11.47 -10.83
C TYR A 328 17.17 -10.47 -11.11
N MET A 329 17.23 -9.34 -10.40
CA MET A 329 18.32 -8.38 -10.59
C MET A 329 19.69 -8.95 -10.21
N ALA A 330 19.75 -9.81 -9.18
CA ALA A 330 20.98 -10.52 -8.83
C ALA A 330 21.42 -11.44 -9.98
N LEU A 331 20.50 -12.20 -10.57
CA LEU A 331 20.76 -13.05 -11.72
C LEU A 331 21.27 -12.22 -12.90
N VAL A 332 20.63 -11.09 -13.21
CA VAL A 332 21.05 -10.18 -14.29
C VAL A 332 22.48 -9.66 -14.05
N THR A 333 22.84 -9.32 -12.81
CA THR A 333 24.20 -8.89 -12.46
C THR A 333 25.20 -10.04 -12.58
N ILE A 334 24.83 -11.27 -12.20
CA ILE A 334 25.69 -12.46 -12.33
C ILE A 334 25.91 -12.80 -13.81
N VAL A 335 24.87 -12.76 -14.63
CA VAL A 335 24.97 -13.00 -16.08
C VAL A 335 25.84 -11.94 -16.74
N PHE A 336 25.69 -10.67 -16.35
CA PHE A 336 26.56 -9.58 -16.83
C PHE A 336 28.03 -9.85 -16.47
N PHE A 337 28.30 -10.18 -15.21
CA PHE A 337 29.65 -10.49 -14.76
C PHE A 337 30.23 -11.71 -15.49
N TRP A 338 29.47 -12.80 -15.61
CA TRP A 338 29.92 -14.01 -16.29
C TRP A 338 30.24 -13.75 -17.77
N THR A 339 29.37 -13.02 -18.47
CA THR A 339 29.59 -12.70 -19.89
C THR A 339 30.80 -11.78 -20.07
N ALA A 340 31.00 -10.77 -19.21
CA ALA A 340 32.14 -9.86 -19.30
C ALA A 340 33.47 -10.50 -18.83
N TYR A 341 33.43 -11.42 -17.87
CA TYR A 341 34.63 -12.02 -17.27
C TYR A 341 35.12 -13.30 -17.98
N ARG A 342 34.20 -14.14 -18.49
CA ARG A 342 34.56 -15.44 -19.11
C ARG A 342 34.46 -15.45 -20.63
N THR A 343 33.64 -14.60 -21.24
CA THR A 343 33.30 -14.71 -22.67
C THR A 343 33.70 -13.47 -23.48
N ASP A 344 33.87 -13.64 -24.79
CA ASP A 344 34.16 -12.56 -25.75
C ASP A 344 32.91 -11.85 -26.30
N PHE A 345 31.75 -12.04 -25.66
CA PHE A 345 30.47 -11.63 -26.21
C PHE A 345 30.40 -10.11 -26.47
N PHE A 346 30.76 -9.30 -25.46
CA PHE A 346 30.68 -7.84 -25.57
C PHE A 346 31.72 -7.24 -26.54
N PRO A 347 33.02 -7.60 -26.50
CA PRO A 347 33.98 -7.12 -27.48
C PRO A 347 33.62 -7.50 -28.92
N ARG A 348 33.13 -8.74 -29.14
CA ARG A 348 32.73 -9.21 -30.48
C ARG A 348 31.50 -8.48 -31.03
N MET A 349 30.51 -8.17 -30.18
CA MET A 349 29.25 -7.58 -30.63
C MET A 349 29.30 -6.06 -30.76
N PHE A 350 30.00 -5.37 -29.85
CA PHE A 350 29.99 -3.90 -29.77
C PHE A 350 31.33 -3.25 -30.10
N ASN A 351 32.35 -4.03 -30.48
CA ASN A 351 33.71 -3.56 -30.80
C ASN A 351 34.33 -2.70 -29.68
N VAL A 352 34.09 -3.10 -28.43
CA VAL A 352 34.61 -2.45 -27.22
C VAL A 352 35.87 -3.15 -26.72
N ARG A 353 36.66 -2.44 -25.89
CA ARG A 353 37.90 -2.97 -25.29
C ARG A 353 37.61 -4.23 -24.48
N ASP A 354 38.53 -5.18 -24.45
CA ASP A 354 38.37 -6.36 -23.61
C ASP A 354 38.65 -6.04 -22.15
N LEU A 355 37.70 -6.36 -21.25
CA LEU A 355 37.80 -6.13 -19.81
C LEU A 355 38.43 -7.32 -19.06
N ARG A 356 38.73 -8.41 -19.77
CA ARG A 356 39.28 -9.63 -19.14
C ARG A 356 40.68 -9.37 -18.61
N GLY A 357 40.89 -9.70 -17.33
CA GLY A 357 42.19 -9.54 -16.66
C GLY A 357 42.41 -8.19 -15.99
N ASN A 358 41.60 -7.16 -16.28
CA ASN A 358 41.61 -5.90 -15.52
C ASN A 358 40.46 -5.88 -14.49
N GLU A 359 40.78 -6.24 -13.25
CA GLU A 359 39.80 -6.24 -12.16
C GLU A 359 39.26 -4.83 -11.87
N HIS A 360 40.06 -3.78 -12.04
CA HIS A 360 39.66 -2.41 -11.71
C HIS A 360 38.64 -1.82 -12.68
N GLU A 361 38.80 -2.09 -13.98
CA GLU A 361 37.82 -1.71 -15.00
C GLU A 361 36.52 -2.54 -14.84
N MET A 362 36.63 -3.84 -14.53
CA MET A 362 35.47 -4.69 -14.24
C MET A 362 34.63 -4.17 -13.07
N MET A 363 35.29 -3.64 -12.03
CA MET A 363 34.60 -3.03 -10.89
C MET A 363 33.78 -1.80 -11.30
N SER A 364 34.32 -0.93 -12.15
CA SER A 364 33.59 0.21 -12.70
C SER A 364 32.40 -0.19 -13.57
N ALA A 365 32.56 -1.25 -14.37
CA ALA A 365 31.45 -1.79 -15.16
C ALA A 365 30.33 -2.35 -14.27
N LEU A 366 30.68 -3.12 -13.24
CA LEU A 366 29.72 -3.65 -12.26
C LEU A 366 29.02 -2.54 -11.48
N TYR A 367 29.77 -1.53 -11.01
CA TYR A 367 29.22 -0.36 -10.32
C TYR A 367 28.12 0.31 -11.14
N LEU A 368 28.41 0.62 -12.40
CA LEU A 368 27.47 1.29 -13.29
C LEU A 368 26.24 0.41 -13.57
N GLN A 369 26.46 -0.88 -13.82
CA GLN A 369 25.39 -1.84 -14.05
C GLN A 369 24.44 -1.91 -12.84
N VAL A 370 25.01 -1.95 -11.64
CA VAL A 370 24.24 -2.02 -10.40
C VAL A 370 23.50 -0.72 -10.13
N SER A 371 24.17 0.42 -10.26
CA SER A 371 23.58 1.74 -10.04
C SER A 371 22.35 2.01 -10.93
N ILE A 372 22.46 1.78 -12.24
CA ILE A 372 21.36 2.03 -13.20
C ILE A 372 20.15 1.16 -12.87
N MET A 373 20.37 -0.15 -12.75
CA MET A 373 19.26 -1.10 -12.53
C MET A 373 18.61 -0.92 -11.15
N SER A 374 19.39 -0.56 -10.12
CA SER A 374 18.85 -0.32 -8.77
C SER A 374 17.91 0.87 -8.76
N GLN A 375 18.27 1.99 -9.40
CA GLN A 375 17.36 3.14 -9.46
C GLN A 375 16.21 2.95 -10.42
N ALA A 376 16.43 2.24 -11.53
CA ALA A 376 15.36 1.93 -12.49
C ALA A 376 14.23 1.14 -11.82
N LEU A 377 14.54 0.31 -10.82
CA LEU A 377 13.56 -0.45 -10.05
C LEU A 377 12.46 0.40 -9.42
N ILE A 378 12.74 1.67 -9.06
CA ILE A 378 11.75 2.61 -8.50
C ILE A 378 10.51 2.71 -9.43
N PHE A 379 10.74 2.78 -10.74
CA PHE A 379 9.69 2.91 -11.75
C PHE A 379 8.82 1.64 -11.85
N VAL A 380 9.44 0.47 -11.66
CA VAL A 380 8.73 -0.83 -11.65
C VAL A 380 7.88 -0.98 -10.39
N THR A 381 8.43 -0.68 -9.21
CA THR A 381 7.75 -0.89 -7.93
C THR A 381 6.63 0.12 -7.68
N ARG A 382 6.77 1.34 -8.20
CA ARG A 382 5.75 2.41 -8.16
C ARG A 382 4.53 2.10 -9.02
N SER A 383 4.74 1.60 -10.24
CA SER A 383 3.66 1.37 -11.21
C SER A 383 2.87 0.10 -10.87
N ARG A 384 1.54 0.23 -10.77
CA ARG A 384 0.64 -0.95 -10.78
C ARG A 384 0.27 -1.41 -12.19
N ARG A 385 0.55 -0.59 -13.20
CA ARG A 385 0.43 -0.90 -14.63
C ARG A 385 1.84 -1.06 -15.23
N TRP A 386 1.94 -1.16 -16.55
CA TRP A 386 3.23 -1.17 -17.23
C TRP A 386 4.00 0.09 -16.85
N SER A 387 5.31 -0.05 -16.62
CA SER A 387 6.25 1.02 -16.33
C SER A 387 6.48 1.82 -17.61
N SER A 388 5.55 2.71 -17.92
CA SER A 388 5.75 3.68 -19.00
C SER A 388 6.36 4.93 -18.42
N PHE A 389 7.59 5.26 -18.84
CA PHE A 389 8.27 6.52 -18.52
C PHE A 389 7.47 7.78 -18.94
N ILE A 390 6.46 7.63 -19.81
CA ILE A 390 5.74 8.73 -20.48
C ILE A 390 4.63 9.32 -19.60
N ASP A 391 4.04 8.55 -18.67
CA ASP A 391 2.95 9.01 -17.79
C ASP A 391 3.47 9.64 -16.47
N GLU A 392 4.80 9.79 -16.33
CA GLU A 392 5.44 9.96 -15.03
C GLU A 392 5.82 11.40 -14.68
N ARG A 393 5.73 11.73 -13.39
CA ARG A 393 6.03 13.06 -12.86
C ARG A 393 7.48 13.43 -13.21
N PRO A 394 7.73 14.59 -13.86
CA PRO A 394 9.06 14.95 -14.37
C PRO A 394 10.13 15.00 -13.28
N GLN A 395 9.74 15.22 -12.02
CA GLN A 395 10.66 15.29 -10.88
C GLN A 395 11.39 13.95 -10.60
N LEU A 396 10.70 12.81 -10.72
CA LEU A 396 11.33 11.50 -10.48
C LEU A 396 12.28 11.12 -11.61
N VAL A 397 11.86 11.37 -12.86
CA VAL A 397 12.69 11.13 -14.05
C VAL A 397 13.90 12.05 -14.05
N LEU A 398 13.74 13.34 -13.72
CA LEU A 398 14.84 14.28 -13.60
C LEU A 398 15.85 13.82 -12.54
N ASN A 399 15.36 13.37 -11.39
CA ASN A 399 16.23 12.86 -10.33
C ASN A 399 17.00 11.61 -10.78
N PHE A 400 16.33 10.66 -11.45
CA PHE A 400 16.98 9.50 -12.05
C PHE A 400 18.07 9.93 -13.04
N LEU A 401 17.78 10.85 -13.96
CA LEU A 401 18.74 11.31 -14.96
C LEU A 401 19.96 11.99 -14.31
N ILE A 402 19.75 12.85 -13.31
CA ILE A 402 20.84 13.53 -12.60
C ILE A 402 21.74 12.50 -11.91
N VAL A 403 21.15 11.57 -11.15
CA VAL A 403 21.95 10.61 -10.40
C VAL A 403 22.66 9.62 -11.32
N GLN A 404 22.02 9.19 -12.41
CA GLN A 404 22.64 8.31 -13.38
C GLN A 404 23.71 9.00 -14.22
N MET A 405 23.59 10.29 -14.47
CA MET A 405 24.66 11.09 -15.08
C MET A 405 25.89 11.10 -14.18
N ILE A 406 25.72 11.34 -12.87
CA ILE A 406 26.81 11.30 -11.89
C ILE A 406 27.45 9.90 -11.85
N ALA A 407 26.64 8.83 -11.78
CA ALA A 407 27.14 7.46 -11.77
C ALA A 407 27.92 7.10 -13.05
N THR A 408 27.45 7.56 -14.21
CA THR A 408 28.11 7.35 -15.50
C THR A 408 29.45 8.08 -15.59
N ILE A 409 29.53 9.31 -15.04
CA ILE A 409 30.78 10.08 -14.98
C ILE A 409 31.79 9.36 -14.06
N ILE A 410 31.35 8.89 -12.89
CA ILE A 410 32.21 8.15 -11.96
C ILE A 410 32.74 6.87 -12.63
N ALA A 411 31.88 6.07 -13.25
CA ALA A 411 32.30 4.84 -13.91
C ALA A 411 33.21 5.08 -15.12
N GLY A 412 32.97 6.16 -15.88
CA GLY A 412 33.69 6.45 -17.11
C GLY A 412 35.08 7.04 -16.89
N TYR A 413 35.25 7.88 -15.86
CA TYR A 413 36.45 8.73 -15.71
C TYR A 413 37.16 8.60 -14.36
N ALA A 414 36.57 8.01 -13.33
CA ALA A 414 37.22 7.91 -12.03
C ALA A 414 38.30 6.82 -12.03
N SER A 415 39.51 7.19 -11.61
CA SER A 415 40.59 6.27 -11.28
C SER A 415 40.90 6.43 -9.78
N TRP A 416 40.33 5.55 -8.97
CA TRP A 416 40.50 5.57 -7.51
C TRP A 416 41.10 4.25 -7.05
N ASP A 417 42.37 4.27 -6.67
CA ASP A 417 43.08 3.10 -6.14
C ASP A 417 42.42 2.57 -4.86
N VAL A 418 41.93 3.47 -4.00
CA VAL A 418 41.22 3.12 -2.76
C VAL A 418 39.92 2.36 -3.06
N ALA A 419 39.24 2.71 -4.15
CA ALA A 419 38.00 2.07 -4.57
C ALA A 419 38.23 0.80 -5.41
N ARG A 420 39.49 0.52 -5.82
CA ARG A 420 39.85 -0.48 -6.85
C ARG A 420 39.08 -0.26 -8.15
N MET A 421 38.92 0.99 -8.59
CA MET A 421 38.16 1.35 -9.79
C MET A 421 39.02 2.13 -10.77
N GLU A 422 38.99 1.70 -12.03
CA GLU A 422 39.56 2.41 -13.18
C GLU A 422 38.46 2.75 -14.20
N GLY A 423 38.63 3.87 -14.90
CA GLY A 423 37.64 4.37 -15.85
C GLY A 423 37.51 3.48 -17.08
N ILE A 424 36.31 2.93 -17.32
CA ILE A 424 36.02 2.03 -18.47
C ILE A 424 35.79 2.76 -19.79
N GLY A 425 35.70 4.09 -19.76
CA GLY A 425 35.37 4.93 -20.91
C GLY A 425 33.89 4.90 -21.32
N LEU A 426 33.49 5.87 -22.16
CA LEU A 426 32.09 6.08 -22.55
C LEU A 426 31.52 4.96 -23.44
N GLY A 427 32.36 4.29 -24.24
CA GLY A 427 31.91 3.18 -25.09
C GLY A 427 31.33 2.02 -24.28
N TRP A 428 32.04 1.59 -23.24
CA TRP A 428 31.56 0.57 -22.31
C TRP A 428 30.36 1.04 -21.49
N ALA A 429 30.36 2.31 -21.06
CA ALA A 429 29.19 2.86 -20.38
C ALA A 429 27.91 2.76 -21.23
N GLY A 430 28.00 3.06 -22.53
CA GLY A 430 26.88 2.92 -23.46
C GLY A 430 26.37 1.47 -23.59
N VAL A 431 27.28 0.50 -23.66
CA VAL A 431 26.92 -0.94 -23.70
C VAL A 431 26.21 -1.37 -22.41
N ILE A 432 26.67 -0.89 -21.25
CA ILE A 432 26.05 -1.18 -19.95
C ILE A 432 24.66 -0.56 -19.86
N TRP A 433 24.47 0.67 -20.35
CA TRP A 433 23.17 1.29 -20.48
C TRP A 433 22.22 0.45 -21.33
N LEU A 434 22.67 0.03 -22.52
CA LEU A 434 21.87 -0.80 -23.43
C LEU A 434 21.47 -2.13 -22.77
N TYR A 435 22.44 -2.81 -22.13
CA TYR A 435 22.20 -4.05 -21.40
C TYR A 435 21.12 -3.89 -20.32
N ASN A 436 21.20 -2.82 -19.52
CA ASN A 436 20.23 -2.54 -18.48
C ASN A 436 18.86 -2.18 -19.03
N ILE A 437 18.78 -1.38 -20.11
CA ILE A 437 17.51 -1.03 -20.74
C ILE A 437 16.79 -2.28 -21.26
N ILE A 438 17.52 -3.20 -21.90
CA ILE A 438 16.93 -4.45 -22.43
C ILE A 438 16.41 -5.32 -21.27
N LEU A 439 17.22 -5.53 -20.23
CA LEU A 439 16.88 -6.42 -19.12
C LEU A 439 15.99 -5.78 -18.05
N TYR A 440 15.66 -4.50 -18.22
CA TYR A 440 14.67 -3.81 -17.42
C TYR A 440 13.24 -4.25 -17.75
N PHE A 441 12.89 -4.42 -19.04
CA PHE A 441 11.52 -4.76 -19.45
C PHE A 441 10.95 -6.05 -18.81
N PRO A 442 11.72 -7.15 -18.64
CA PRO A 442 11.20 -8.36 -17.99
C PRO A 442 10.86 -8.18 -16.51
N LEU A 443 11.41 -7.18 -15.79
CA LEU A 443 11.05 -6.90 -14.40
C LEU A 443 9.55 -6.61 -14.27
N ASP A 444 9.00 -5.96 -15.27
CA ASP A 444 7.62 -5.51 -15.29
C ASP A 444 6.66 -6.70 -15.48
N ILE A 445 7.03 -7.64 -16.34
CA ILE A 445 6.34 -8.93 -16.51
C ILE A 445 6.38 -9.73 -15.20
N LEU A 446 7.55 -9.78 -14.56
CA LEU A 446 7.76 -10.49 -13.31
C LEU A 446 6.89 -9.90 -12.17
N LYS A 447 6.81 -8.57 -12.07
CA LYS A 447 5.91 -7.87 -11.15
C LYS A 447 4.46 -8.31 -11.32
N PHE A 448 3.95 -8.36 -12.56
CA PHE A 448 2.58 -8.81 -12.83
C PHE A 448 2.36 -10.27 -12.45
N ALA A 449 3.30 -11.15 -12.80
CA ALA A 449 3.24 -12.57 -12.49
C ALA A 449 3.15 -12.81 -10.97
N ILE A 450 4.01 -12.17 -10.19
CA ILE A 450 4.03 -12.32 -8.72
C ILE A 450 2.72 -11.83 -8.11
N ARG A 451 2.22 -10.66 -8.51
CA ARG A 451 0.96 -10.13 -7.98
C ARG A 451 -0.20 -11.06 -8.31
N TYR A 452 -0.23 -11.60 -9.53
CA TYR A 452 -1.25 -12.56 -9.92
C TYR A 452 -1.21 -13.84 -9.07
N LEU A 453 -0.01 -14.36 -8.79
CA LEU A 453 0.21 -15.51 -7.91
C LEU A 453 -0.23 -15.22 -6.47
N LEU A 454 0.17 -14.07 -5.92
CA LEU A 454 -0.12 -13.68 -4.53
C LEU A 454 -1.60 -13.32 -4.30
N THR A 455 -2.32 -12.84 -5.32
CA THR A 455 -3.76 -12.55 -5.21
C THR A 455 -4.60 -13.84 -5.08
N GLY A 456 -4.00 -15.03 -5.14
CA GLY A 456 -4.71 -16.31 -5.00
C GLY A 456 -5.60 -16.68 -6.19
N LYS A 457 -5.82 -15.75 -7.14
CA LYS A 457 -6.57 -16.02 -8.38
C LYS A 457 -5.95 -17.12 -9.23
N ALA A 458 -4.61 -17.24 -9.21
CA ALA A 458 -3.91 -18.35 -9.85
C ALA A 458 -4.25 -19.70 -9.20
N TRP A 459 -4.28 -19.74 -7.87
CA TRP A 459 -4.61 -20.92 -7.10
C TRP A 459 -6.09 -21.31 -7.22
N HIS A 460 -7.01 -20.35 -7.16
CA HIS A 460 -8.42 -20.61 -7.43
C HIS A 460 -8.64 -21.14 -8.84
N LYS A 461 -8.01 -20.55 -9.86
CA LYS A 461 -8.14 -21.03 -11.25
C LYS A 461 -7.51 -22.42 -11.46
N LEU A 462 -6.42 -22.74 -10.76
CA LEU A 462 -5.81 -24.08 -10.77
C LEU A 462 -6.64 -25.13 -10.02
N ILE A 463 -7.20 -24.78 -8.86
CA ILE A 463 -8.10 -25.64 -8.09
C ILE A 463 -9.39 -25.86 -8.86
N ASP A 464 -9.98 -24.82 -9.44
CA ASP A 464 -11.18 -24.90 -10.28
C ASP A 464 -10.92 -25.76 -11.52
N ASN A 465 -9.77 -25.60 -12.20
CA ASN A 465 -9.40 -26.47 -13.32
C ASN A 465 -9.17 -27.93 -12.90
N LYS A 466 -8.60 -28.18 -11.71
CA LYS A 466 -8.37 -29.54 -11.20
C LYS A 466 -9.68 -30.21 -10.77
N LEU A 467 -10.59 -29.45 -10.16
CA LEU A 467 -11.96 -29.88 -9.86
C LEU A 467 -12.77 -30.13 -11.13
N TRP A 468 -12.61 -29.30 -12.17
CA TRP A 468 -13.25 -29.50 -13.46
C TRP A 468 -12.75 -30.77 -14.17
N HIS A 469 -11.44 -31.02 -14.19
CA HIS A 469 -10.89 -32.27 -14.71
C HIS A 469 -11.32 -33.50 -13.91
N SER A 470 -11.42 -33.39 -12.58
CA SER A 470 -11.92 -34.49 -11.74
C SER A 470 -13.41 -34.77 -11.97
N ARG A 471 -14.23 -33.73 -12.18
CA ARG A 471 -15.65 -33.90 -12.54
C ARG A 471 -15.84 -34.50 -13.94
N ARG A 472 -14.95 -34.18 -14.87
CA ARG A 472 -15.00 -34.75 -16.23
C ARG A 472 -14.67 -36.25 -16.24
N ASN A 473 -13.63 -36.67 -15.50
CA ASN A 473 -13.31 -38.10 -15.39
C ASN A 473 -14.44 -38.91 -14.71
N ASN A 474 -15.07 -38.38 -13.65
CA ASN A 474 -16.20 -39.07 -13.02
C ASN A 474 -17.41 -39.19 -13.95
N ASN A 475 -17.70 -38.18 -14.77
CA ASN A 475 -18.80 -38.26 -15.75
C ASN A 475 -18.51 -39.26 -16.88
N ASP A 476 -17.26 -39.39 -17.31
CA ASP A 476 -16.85 -40.37 -18.34
C ASP A 476 -16.92 -41.81 -17.78
N ASP A 477 -16.65 -42.02 -16.48
CA ASP A 477 -16.80 -43.32 -15.80
C ASP A 477 -18.28 -43.69 -15.55
N ASP A 478 -19.12 -42.71 -15.22
CA ASP A 478 -20.58 -42.91 -15.07
C ASP A 478 -21.26 -43.19 -16.42
N GLU A 479 -20.80 -42.57 -17.52
CA GLU A 479 -21.32 -42.84 -18.87
C GLU A 479 -20.90 -44.23 -19.41
N LEU A 480 -19.81 -44.78 -18.89
CA LEU A 480 -19.37 -46.16 -19.13
C LEU A 480 -20.19 -47.19 -18.33
N LEU A 481 -20.57 -46.86 -17.09
CA LEU A 481 -21.42 -47.71 -16.26
C LEU A 481 -22.88 -47.77 -16.76
N VAL A 482 -23.41 -46.67 -17.32
CA VAL A 482 -24.76 -46.65 -17.92
C VAL A 482 -24.84 -47.42 -19.24
N LYS A 483 -23.72 -47.68 -19.91
CA LYS A 483 -23.66 -48.54 -21.12
C LYS A 483 -23.45 -50.03 -20.82
N LEU A 484 -23.19 -50.39 -19.56
CA LEU A 484 -22.94 -51.76 -19.10
C LEU A 484 -24.09 -52.37 -18.30
N CYS A 485 -25.13 -51.59 -17.99
CA CYS A 485 -26.44 -52.05 -17.51
C CYS A 485 -27.45 -51.99 -18.66
#